data_AF-A0A1V4PPI6-F1
#
_entry.id   AF-A0A1V4PPI6-F1
#
_cell.length_a   1.000
_cell.length_b   1.000
_cell.length_c   1.000
_cell.angle_alpha   90.00
_cell.angle_beta   90.00
_cell.angle_gamma   90.00
#
_symmetry.space_group_name_H-M   'P 1'
#
loop_
_entity.id
_entity.type
_entity.pdbx_description
1 polymer ?
#
loop_
_entity_poly.entity_id
_entity_poly.type
_entity_poly.pdbx_seq_one_letter_code
_entity_poly.pdbx_strand_id
1 'polypeptide(L)' 'GGREALDPMTPFERKIVHDAVAAVDGVISESEGVEPKRKVVVIKVD' A
#
# COMPACT_ATOMS: atom_id res chain seq x y z
N GLY A 1 12.07 7.21 -7.41
CA GLY A 1 10.66 7.04 -7.03
C GLY A 1 10.37 7.49 -5.61
N GLY A 2 9.30 8.26 -5.41
CA GLY A 2 8.76 8.60 -4.09
C GLY A 2 8.07 7.39 -3.44
N ARG A 3 8.07 7.36 -2.10
CA ARG A 3 7.41 6.35 -1.29
C ARG A 3 6.52 7.02 -0.25
N GLU A 4 5.31 6.50 -0.08
CA GLU A 4 4.34 7.01 0.88
C GLU A 4 3.71 5.86 1.66
N ALA A 5 3.78 5.93 2.99
CA ALA A 5 3.22 4.93 3.88
C ALA A 5 1.88 5.43 4.43
N LEU A 6 0.83 4.62 4.29
CA LEU A 6 -0.48 4.92 4.86
C LEU A 6 -0.53 4.55 6.34
N ASP A 7 -1.60 4.95 7.01
CA ASP A 7 -1.87 4.50 8.38
C ASP A 7 -2.11 2.97 8.44
N PRO A 8 -1.81 2.31 9.57
CA PRO A 8 -2.17 0.90 9.76
C PRO A 8 -3.66 0.66 9.60
N MET A 9 -4.00 -0.46 8.97
CA MET A 9 -5.39 -0.81 8.64
C MET A 9 -5.55 -2.32 8.61
N THR A 10 -6.79 -2.81 8.66
CA THR A 10 -7.12 -4.24 8.66
C THR A 10 -6.67 -4.94 7.38
N PRO A 11 -6.52 -6.29 7.38
CA PRO A 11 -6.22 -7.03 6.16
C PRO A 11 -7.20 -6.76 5.00
N PHE A 12 -8.48 -6.54 5.30
CA PHE A 12 -9.50 -6.24 4.29
C PHE A 12 -9.29 -4.86 3.67
N GLU A 13 -9.06 -3.83 4.49
CA GLU A 13 -8.77 -2.48 4.01
C GLU A 13 -7.48 -2.45 3.17
N ARG A 14 -6.43 -3.17 3.59
CA ARG A 14 -5.20 -3.28 2.78
C ARG A 14 -5.48 -3.88 1.41
N LYS A 15 -6.36 -4.89 1.31
CA LYS A 15 -6.72 -5.48 0.02
C LYS A 15 -7.41 -4.46 -0.90
N ILE A 16 -8.34 -3.67 -0.35
CA ILE A 16 -9.00 -2.59 -1.10
C ILE A 16 -7.97 -1.58 -1.62
N VAL A 17 -7.04 -1.15 -0.77
CA VAL A 17 -5.98 -0.22 -1.18
C VAL A 17 -5.10 -0.83 -2.25
N HIS A 18 -4.67 -2.09 -2.10
CA HIS A 18 -3.87 -2.78 -3.11
C HIS A 18 -4.58 -2.83 -4.47
N ASP A 19 -5.88 -3.14 -4.48
CA ASP A 19 -6.68 -3.18 -5.71
C ASP A 19 -6.82 -1.80 -6.35
N ALA A 20 -7.02 -0.76 -5.54
CA ALA A 20 -7.09 0.61 -6.02
C ALA A 20 -5.74 1.07 -6.62
N VAL A 21 -4.62 0.76 -5.97
CA VAL A 21 -3.27 1.12 -6.45
C VAL A 21 -2.94 0.37 -7.75
N ALA A 22 -3.32 -0.90 -7.86
CA ALA A 22 -3.05 -1.71 -9.06
C ALA A 22 -3.74 -1.18 -10.33
N ALA A 23 -4.77 -0.33 -10.20
CA ALA A 23 -5.45 0.32 -11.32
C ALA A 23 -4.77 1.63 -11.78
N VAL A 24 -3.67 2.05 -11.14
CA VAL A 24 -2.97 3.30 -11.44
C VAL A 24 -1.60 3.01 -12.03
N ASP A 25 -1.34 3.49 -13.24
CA ASP A 25 -0.04 3.32 -13.91
C ASP A 25 1.08 4.09 -13.17
N GLY A 26 2.29 3.51 -13.18
CA GLY A 26 3.48 4.15 -12.60
C GLY A 26 3.56 4.07 -11.07
N VAL A 27 2.70 3.30 -10.42
CA VAL A 27 2.79 3.00 -8.99
C VAL A 27 2.57 1.51 -8.70
N ILE A 28 3.17 1.04 -7.61
CA ILE A 28 2.92 -0.27 -7.02
C ILE A 28 2.65 -0.12 -5.52
N SER A 29 2.13 -1.17 -4.89
CA SER A 29 1.90 -1.19 -3.45
C SER A 29 2.43 -2.45 -2.79
N GLU A 30 2.96 -2.30 -1.57
CA GLU A 30 3.47 -3.39 -0.73
C GLU A 30 2.89 -3.27 0.70
N SER A 31 2.69 -4.40 1.38
CA SER A 31 2.27 -4.41 2.78
C SER A 31 3.49 -4.59 3.69
N GLU A 32 3.74 -3.63 4.58
CA GLU A 32 4.88 -3.64 5.50
C GLU A 32 4.46 -3.68 6.96
N GLY A 33 5.34 -4.24 7.80
CA GLY A 33 5.12 -4.38 9.24
C GLY A 33 4.30 -5.61 9.62
N VAL A 34 3.97 -5.69 10.90
CA VAL A 34 3.19 -6.78 11.53
C VAL A 34 2.00 -6.20 12.29
N GLU A 35 0.97 -7.00 12.50
CA GLU A 35 -0.24 -6.51 13.18
C GLU A 35 0.05 -6.07 14.63
N PRO A 36 -0.61 -5.00 15.12
CA PRO A 36 -1.62 -4.17 14.44
C PRO A 36 -1.04 -3.00 13.64
N LYS A 37 0.29 -2.92 13.48
CA LYS A 37 1.00 -1.82 12.82
C LYS A 37 1.20 -2.06 11.32
N ARG A 38 0.57 -3.10 10.75
CA ARG A 38 0.74 -3.47 9.36
C ARG A 38 -0.03 -2.51 8.46
N LYS A 39 0.65 -2.01 7.43
CA LYS A 39 0.17 -0.91 6.57
C LYS A 39 0.57 -1.13 5.12
N VAL A 40 -0.10 -0.41 4.22
CA VAL A 40 0.29 -0.36 2.81
C VAL A 40 1.28 0.79 2.59
N VAL A 41 2.30 0.52 1.79
CA VAL A 41 3.23 1.51 1.25
C VAL A 41 3.03 1.57 -0.26
N VAL A 42 2.83 2.77 -0.79
CA VAL A 42 2.76 3.05 -2.23
C VAL A 42 4.13 3.52 -2.72
N ILE A 43 4.57 2.95 -3.83
CA ILE A 43 5.91 3.18 -4.39
C ILE A 43 5.73 3.62 -5.84
N LYS A 44 6.28 4.79 -6.18
CA LYS A 44 6.37 5.22 -7.58
C LYS A 44 7.44 4.40 -8.30
N VAL A 45 7.04 3.74 -9.38
CA VAL A 45 7.95 3.07 -10.32
C VAL A 45 8.18 4.04 -11.49
N ASP A 46 9.45 4.39 -11.69
CA ASP A 46 9.89 5.24 -12.79
C ASP A 46 10.03 4.43 -14.09
#